data_AF-A0A9C8WH40-F1
#
_entry.id   AF-A0A9C8WH40-F1
#
_cell.length_a   1.000
_cell.length_b   1.000
_cell.length_c   1.000
_cell.angle_alpha   90.00
_cell.angle_beta   90.00
_cell.angle_gamma   90.00
#
_symmetry.space_group_name_H-M   'P 1'
#
loop_
_entity.id
_entity.type
_entity.pdbx_description
1 polymer ?
#
loop_
_entity_poly.entity_id
_entity_poly.type
_entity_poly.pdbx_seq_one_letter_code
_entity_poly.pdbx_strand_id
1 'polypeptide(L)'
;MTARKRHGIIAPMNEIPPSENSPEILVGELLRARGWRLAVAESCTGGLIGHRLTNIPGSSTYYQGSITAYAYDAKVRLLGVRWETLESHGAVSEEVVLEMARGVRRALGADVGLSVSGIAGPGGGTPEKPVGTTWIGLSTPEKDLAVLTVGQGDRLHNKAHSAEEALQLLARTLESLPPPDARPAPPPGQPVDVTARFEPDGRITPLYLHRGAERLPLSPGRRWSNESGEHILVMLPDNRVEHLLFSPETRRWYRLLRSGQAGAVG
;
A
#
# COMPACT_ATOMS: atom_id res chain seq x y z
N MET A 1 -24.21 -32.55 35.66
CA MET A 1 -23.12 -32.58 34.67
C MET A 1 -23.24 -31.37 33.77
N THR A 2 -22.36 -30.39 33.92
CA THR A 2 -22.12 -29.33 32.91
C THR A 2 -20.68 -28.87 33.07
N ALA A 3 -19.78 -29.47 32.28
CA ALA A 3 -18.38 -29.09 32.23
C ALA A 3 -18.26 -27.67 31.64
N ARG A 4 -17.77 -26.72 32.43
CA ARG A 4 -17.31 -25.43 31.91
C ARG A 4 -16.07 -25.68 31.05
N LYS A 5 -16.19 -25.52 29.73
CA LYS A 5 -15.05 -25.45 28.81
C LYS A 5 -14.14 -24.30 29.25
N ARG A 6 -12.99 -24.62 29.83
CA ARG A 6 -11.89 -23.66 30.00
C ARG A 6 -11.36 -23.35 28.61
N HIS A 7 -11.66 -22.15 28.10
CA HIS A 7 -10.97 -21.63 26.93
C HIS A 7 -9.50 -21.50 27.32
N GLY A 8 -8.65 -22.31 26.70
CA GLY A 8 -7.22 -22.30 26.95
C GLY A 8 -6.66 -20.93 26.57
N ILE A 9 -6.35 -20.11 27.57
CA ILE A 9 -5.56 -18.90 27.40
C ILE A 9 -4.13 -19.39 27.20
N ILE A 10 -3.68 -19.40 25.94
CA ILE A 10 -2.27 -19.62 25.60
C ILE A 10 -1.50 -18.44 26.19
N ALA A 11 -0.42 -18.72 26.92
CA ALA A 11 0.45 -17.71 27.52
C ALA A 11 0.96 -16.73 26.45
N PRO A 12 1.17 -15.44 26.79
CA PRO A 12 1.76 -14.50 25.85
C PRO A 12 3.17 -14.97 25.48
N MET A 13 3.43 -15.10 24.18
CA MET A 13 4.80 -15.18 23.66
C MET A 13 5.50 -13.86 24.02
N ASN A 14 6.67 -13.94 24.64
CA ASN A 14 7.51 -12.78 24.90
C ASN A 14 7.92 -12.17 23.55
N GLU A 15 7.22 -11.14 23.11
CA GLU A 15 7.64 -10.31 21.99
C GLU A 15 8.46 -9.14 22.52
N ILE A 16 9.68 -8.99 22.01
CA ILE A 16 10.50 -7.81 22.26
C ILE A 16 9.88 -6.68 21.43
N PRO A 17 9.41 -5.58 22.05
CA PRO A 17 8.88 -4.45 21.31
C PRO A 17 9.99 -3.87 20.41
N PRO A 18 9.66 -3.43 19.19
CA PRO A 18 10.62 -2.80 18.30
C PRO A 18 11.24 -1.57 18.98
N SER A 19 12.53 -1.31 18.71
CA SER A 19 13.20 -0.12 19.20
C SER A 19 12.53 1.15 18.65
N GLU A 20 12.57 2.25 19.42
CA GLU A 20 11.92 3.52 19.05
C GLU A 20 12.42 4.09 17.69
N ASN A 21 13.62 3.71 17.25
CA ASN A 21 14.20 4.11 15.96
C ASN A 21 14.18 2.99 14.89
N SER A 22 13.29 2.00 15.04
CA SER A 22 13.15 0.94 14.05
C SER A 22 12.60 1.47 12.72
N PRO A 23 13.03 0.92 11.57
CA PRO A 23 12.56 1.38 10.27
C PRO A 23 11.03 1.22 10.11
N GLU A 24 10.39 0.27 10.81
CA GLU A 24 8.95 0.06 10.77
C GLU A 24 8.16 1.23 11.37
N ILE A 25 8.62 1.78 12.51
CA ILE A 25 7.98 2.95 13.14
C ILE A 25 8.09 4.15 12.20
N LEU A 26 9.31 4.43 11.73
CA LEU A 26 9.61 5.54 10.83
C LEU A 26 8.81 5.47 9.52
N VAL A 27 8.74 4.28 8.89
CA VAL A 27 7.90 4.05 7.70
C VAL A 27 6.44 4.38 7.99
N GLY A 28 5.91 3.91 9.13
CA GLY A 28 4.54 4.17 9.52
C GLY A 28 4.25 5.67 9.71
N GLU A 29 5.17 6.42 10.32
CA GLU A 29 5.04 7.87 10.50
C GLU A 29 5.07 8.61 9.16
N LEU A 30 6.06 8.31 8.31
CA LEU A 30 6.25 8.99 7.02
C LEU A 30 5.10 8.73 6.03
N LEU A 31 4.55 7.52 6.03
CA LEU A 31 3.38 7.17 5.22
C LEU A 31 2.12 7.88 5.72
N ARG A 32 1.89 7.92 7.03
CA ARG A 32 0.76 8.65 7.64
C ARG A 32 0.82 10.14 7.35
N ALA A 33 2.00 10.75 7.50
CA ALA A 33 2.21 12.16 7.17
C ALA A 33 1.86 12.49 5.70
N ARG A 34 2.04 11.52 4.79
CA ARG A 34 1.71 11.67 3.36
C ARG A 34 0.27 11.30 3.03
N GLY A 35 -0.42 10.56 3.91
CA GLY A 35 -1.69 9.91 3.62
C GLY A 35 -1.57 8.75 2.64
N TRP A 36 -0.39 8.13 2.56
CA TRP A 36 -0.09 7.05 1.63
C TRP A 36 -0.26 5.68 2.28
N ARG A 37 -0.68 4.71 1.47
CA ARG A 37 -0.86 3.31 1.83
C ARG A 37 0.24 2.46 1.20
N LEU A 38 0.72 1.45 1.94
CA LEU A 38 1.78 0.53 1.55
C LEU A 38 1.22 -0.87 1.27
N ALA A 39 1.67 -1.47 0.16
CA ALA A 39 1.48 -2.88 -0.19
C ALA A 39 2.85 -3.54 -0.40
N VAL A 40 2.98 -4.83 -0.01
CA VAL A 40 4.27 -5.55 -0.10
C VAL A 40 4.15 -6.84 -0.92
N ALA A 41 5.05 -7.06 -1.87
CA ALA A 41 5.19 -8.29 -2.62
C ALA A 41 6.43 -9.08 -2.14
N GLU A 42 6.22 -10.22 -1.49
CA GLU A 42 7.31 -11.00 -0.89
C GLU A 42 7.61 -12.26 -1.69
N SER A 43 8.90 -12.56 -1.90
CA SER A 43 9.36 -13.87 -2.37
C SER A 43 10.22 -14.52 -1.30
N CYS A 44 11.55 -14.29 -1.29
CA CYS A 44 12.47 -14.99 -0.39
C CYS A 44 12.22 -14.75 1.11
N THR A 45 11.66 -13.59 1.48
CA THR A 45 11.30 -13.23 2.87
C THR A 45 10.08 -13.99 3.39
N GLY A 46 9.18 -14.43 2.51
CA GLY A 46 8.09 -15.33 2.84
C GLY A 46 7.06 -14.78 3.85
N GLY A 47 6.80 -13.48 3.85
CA GLY A 47 5.85 -12.83 4.77
C GLY A 47 6.51 -12.10 5.94
N LEU A 48 7.85 -12.12 6.03
CA LEU A 48 8.59 -11.53 7.14
C LEU A 48 8.46 -9.99 7.19
N ILE A 49 8.37 -9.33 6.03
CA ILE A 49 8.21 -7.87 6.00
C ILE A 49 6.81 -7.50 6.51
N GLY A 50 5.79 -8.20 6.03
CA GLY A 50 4.42 -8.05 6.53
C GLY A 50 4.32 -8.29 8.04
N HIS A 51 4.93 -9.38 8.53
CA HIS A 51 5.00 -9.69 9.96
C HIS A 51 5.58 -8.53 10.78
N ARG A 52 6.75 -8.01 10.36
CA ARG A 52 7.41 -6.89 11.04
C ARG A 52 6.54 -5.63 11.07
N LEU A 53 5.95 -5.25 9.95
CA LEU A 53 5.05 -4.09 9.87
C LEU A 53 3.82 -4.25 10.77
N THR A 54 3.24 -5.45 10.84
CA THR A 54 2.05 -5.70 11.67
C THR A 54 2.33 -5.73 13.16
N ASN A 55 3.59 -5.86 13.58
CA ASN A 55 3.98 -5.74 14.99
C ASN A 55 3.94 -4.28 15.48
N ILE A 56 3.79 -3.29 14.57
CA ILE A 56 3.60 -1.88 14.93
C ILE A 56 2.12 -1.59 15.18
N PRO A 57 1.73 -1.12 16.38
CA PRO A 57 0.37 -0.70 16.65
C PRO A 57 -0.14 0.36 15.66
N GLY A 58 -1.38 0.19 15.20
CA GLY A 58 -1.98 1.09 14.21
C GLY A 58 -1.43 0.96 12.80
N SER A 59 -0.66 -0.09 12.49
CA SER A 59 -0.19 -0.39 11.13
C SER A 59 -1.31 -0.49 10.10
N SER A 60 -2.52 -0.87 10.52
CA SER A 60 -3.75 -0.88 9.69
C SER A 60 -4.09 0.46 9.02
N THR A 61 -3.59 1.57 9.53
CA THR A 61 -3.82 2.91 8.95
C THR A 61 -3.03 3.17 7.67
N TYR A 62 -1.92 2.44 7.44
CA TYR A 62 -1.07 2.63 6.26
C TYR A 62 -0.78 1.32 5.52
N TYR A 63 -0.66 0.19 6.20
CA TYR A 63 -0.33 -1.10 5.58
C TYR A 63 -1.58 -1.82 5.07
N GLN A 64 -1.60 -2.13 3.77
CA GLN A 64 -2.72 -2.82 3.11
C GLN A 64 -2.65 -4.33 3.16
N GLY A 65 -1.46 -4.86 3.42
CA GLY A 65 -1.19 -6.27 3.35
C GLY A 65 -0.10 -6.61 2.35
N SER A 66 0.05 -7.90 2.13
CA SER A 66 1.10 -8.44 1.28
C SER A 66 0.59 -9.56 0.38
N ILE A 67 1.34 -9.79 -0.69
CA ILE A 67 1.23 -10.96 -1.56
C ILE A 67 2.57 -11.69 -1.50
N THR A 68 2.58 -12.91 -0.96
CA THR A 68 3.75 -13.78 -1.00
C THR A 68 3.77 -14.56 -2.31
N ALA A 69 4.44 -14.02 -3.33
CA ALA A 69 4.56 -14.60 -4.66
C ALA A 69 5.91 -15.34 -4.83
N TYR A 70 6.04 -16.50 -4.21
CA TYR A 70 7.29 -17.27 -4.23
C TYR A 70 7.60 -17.88 -5.60
N ALA A 71 6.61 -18.53 -6.22
CA ALA A 71 6.76 -19.19 -7.51
C ALA A 71 6.67 -18.21 -8.71
N TYR A 72 7.20 -18.61 -9.86
CA TYR A 72 7.19 -17.79 -11.09
C TYR A 72 5.75 -17.51 -11.55
N ASP A 73 4.90 -18.54 -11.57
CA ASP A 73 3.49 -18.42 -11.92
C ASP A 73 2.72 -17.50 -10.96
N ALA A 74 3.06 -17.53 -9.66
CA ALA A 74 2.47 -16.64 -8.68
C ALA A 74 2.85 -15.17 -8.95
N LYS A 75 4.11 -14.89 -9.34
CA LYS A 75 4.54 -13.54 -9.74
C LYS A 75 3.74 -13.03 -10.96
N VAL A 76 3.52 -13.89 -11.95
CA VAL A 76 2.73 -13.54 -13.13
C VAL A 76 1.26 -13.30 -12.77
N ARG A 77 0.62 -14.29 -12.14
CA ARG A 77 -0.83 -14.27 -11.92
C ARG A 77 -1.28 -13.24 -10.90
N LEU A 78 -0.50 -13.03 -9.85
CA LEU A 78 -0.90 -12.17 -8.72
C LEU A 78 -0.37 -10.75 -8.85
N LEU A 79 0.80 -10.58 -9.49
CA LEU A 79 1.49 -9.28 -9.56
C LEU A 79 1.60 -8.75 -11.01
N GLY A 80 1.21 -9.55 -12.01
CA GLY A 80 1.29 -9.14 -13.41
C GLY A 80 2.73 -8.99 -13.92
N VAL A 81 3.68 -9.72 -13.32
CA VAL A 81 5.04 -9.85 -13.86
C VAL A 81 4.94 -10.55 -15.22
N ARG A 82 5.62 -10.02 -16.23
CA ARG A 82 5.61 -10.58 -17.58
C ARG A 82 6.44 -11.85 -17.62
N TRP A 83 5.97 -12.85 -18.38
CA TRP A 83 6.70 -14.10 -18.53
C TRP A 83 8.04 -13.88 -19.23
N GLU A 84 8.07 -13.00 -20.22
CA GLU A 84 9.24 -12.63 -21.00
C GLU A 84 10.33 -11.98 -20.13
N THR A 85 9.93 -11.17 -19.14
CA THR A 85 10.86 -10.59 -18.16
C THR A 85 11.49 -11.68 -17.29
N LEU A 86 10.70 -12.66 -16.84
CA LEU A 86 11.19 -13.78 -16.05
C LEU A 86 12.14 -14.68 -16.84
N GLU A 87 11.85 -14.93 -18.11
CA GLU A 87 12.70 -15.74 -19.00
C GLU A 87 14.03 -15.04 -19.28
N SER A 88 14.00 -13.74 -19.55
CA SER A 88 15.20 -12.98 -19.96
C SER A 88 16.13 -12.64 -18.80
N HIS A 89 15.57 -12.30 -17.62
CA HIS A 89 16.36 -11.76 -16.50
C HIS A 89 16.40 -12.69 -15.27
N GLY A 90 15.52 -13.69 -15.23
CA GLY A 90 15.27 -14.53 -14.06
C GLY A 90 14.52 -13.79 -12.94
N ALA A 91 13.95 -14.55 -12.00
CA ALA A 91 13.15 -13.99 -10.90
C ALA A 91 13.92 -13.08 -9.92
N VAL A 92 15.25 -13.18 -9.88
CA VAL A 92 16.13 -12.36 -9.03
C VAL A 92 16.85 -11.36 -9.92
N SER A 93 16.15 -10.27 -10.22
CA SER A 93 16.55 -9.20 -11.15
C SER A 93 15.86 -7.89 -10.80
N GLU A 94 16.41 -6.79 -11.28
CA GLU A 94 15.84 -5.44 -11.16
C GLU A 94 14.45 -5.36 -11.80
N GLU A 95 14.32 -5.89 -13.02
CA GLU A 95 13.12 -5.79 -13.83
C GLU A 95 11.95 -6.49 -13.17
N VAL A 96 12.17 -7.70 -12.63
CA VAL A 96 11.13 -8.47 -11.96
C VAL A 96 10.67 -7.77 -10.68
N VAL A 97 11.56 -7.23 -9.86
CA VAL A 97 11.14 -6.57 -8.62
C VAL A 97 10.41 -5.25 -8.90
N LEU A 98 10.77 -4.51 -9.96
CA LEU A 98 10.00 -3.33 -10.36
C LEU A 98 8.59 -3.70 -10.85
N GLU A 99 8.46 -4.76 -11.64
CA GLU A 99 7.15 -5.27 -12.05
C GLU A 99 6.33 -5.77 -10.84
N MET A 100 6.96 -6.48 -9.89
CA MET A 100 6.32 -6.93 -8.65
C MET A 100 5.84 -5.76 -7.78
N ALA A 101 6.65 -4.72 -7.60
CA ALA A 101 6.33 -3.53 -6.82
C ALA A 101 5.13 -2.77 -7.41
N ARG A 102 5.15 -2.52 -8.73
CA ARG A 102 4.00 -1.91 -9.43
C ARG A 102 2.76 -2.81 -9.36
N GLY A 103 2.96 -4.12 -9.49
CA GLY A 103 1.94 -5.14 -9.41
C GLY A 103 1.18 -5.14 -8.09
N VAL A 104 1.91 -5.21 -6.97
CA VAL A 104 1.29 -5.27 -5.64
C VAL A 104 0.57 -3.96 -5.29
N ARG A 105 1.12 -2.82 -5.75
CA ARG A 105 0.47 -1.51 -5.62
C ARG A 105 -0.90 -1.49 -6.27
N ARG A 106 -1.01 -2.00 -7.51
CA ARG A 106 -2.29 -2.13 -8.23
C ARG A 106 -3.22 -3.13 -7.56
N ALA A 107 -2.72 -4.33 -7.24
CA ALA A 107 -3.52 -5.42 -6.70
C ALA A 107 -4.19 -5.10 -5.35
N LEU A 108 -3.49 -4.33 -4.50
CA LEU A 108 -3.98 -3.95 -3.16
C LEU A 108 -4.47 -2.50 -3.06
N GLY A 109 -4.54 -1.77 -4.18
CA GLY A 109 -5.02 -0.38 -4.19
C GLY A 109 -4.19 0.56 -3.30
N ALA A 110 -2.87 0.39 -3.29
CA ALA A 110 -1.94 1.16 -2.46
C ALA A 110 -1.29 2.33 -3.24
N ASP A 111 -0.63 3.22 -2.50
CA ASP A 111 0.17 4.32 -3.05
C ASP A 111 1.61 3.89 -3.28
N VAL A 112 2.11 3.04 -2.39
CA VAL A 112 3.47 2.52 -2.41
C VAL A 112 3.44 1.00 -2.52
N GLY A 113 4.20 0.46 -3.46
CA GLY A 113 4.48 -0.97 -3.58
C GLY A 113 5.94 -1.25 -3.28
N LEU A 114 6.21 -2.09 -2.28
CA LEU A 114 7.55 -2.61 -1.98
C LEU A 114 7.60 -4.08 -2.41
N SER A 115 8.71 -4.55 -2.94
CA SER A 115 8.86 -5.95 -3.33
C SER A 115 10.27 -6.48 -3.09
N VAL A 116 10.37 -7.79 -2.84
CA VAL A 116 11.64 -8.46 -2.57
C VAL A 116 11.71 -9.81 -3.30
N SER A 117 12.79 -10.02 -4.05
CA SER A 117 13.11 -11.30 -4.69
C SER A 117 14.60 -11.60 -4.60
N GLY A 118 14.95 -12.77 -4.07
CA GLY A 118 16.34 -13.10 -3.75
C GLY A 118 16.58 -14.59 -3.52
N ILE A 119 17.85 -14.92 -3.27
CA ILE A 119 18.36 -16.29 -3.10
C ILE A 119 18.77 -16.45 -1.64
N ALA A 120 17.85 -16.89 -0.78
CA ALA A 120 18.17 -17.02 0.65
C ALA A 120 19.19 -18.13 0.96
N GLY A 121 19.35 -19.12 0.08
CA GLY A 121 20.23 -20.28 0.28
C GLY A 121 19.54 -21.49 0.90
N PRO A 122 20.28 -22.56 1.23
CA PRO A 122 21.74 -22.68 1.03
C PRO A 122 22.15 -22.92 -0.44
N GLY A 123 21.21 -23.31 -1.31
CA GLY A 123 21.44 -23.47 -2.75
C GLY A 123 20.84 -22.34 -3.60
N GLY A 124 20.98 -22.46 -4.92
CA GLY A 124 20.38 -21.54 -5.91
C GLY A 124 21.25 -20.34 -6.28
N GLY A 125 22.41 -20.18 -5.65
CA GLY A 125 23.39 -19.16 -6.03
C GLY A 125 24.19 -19.55 -7.27
N THR A 126 24.72 -18.54 -7.94
CA THR A 126 25.69 -18.62 -9.05
C THR A 126 26.89 -17.71 -8.73
N PRO A 127 28.02 -17.81 -9.44
CA PRO A 127 29.13 -16.87 -9.26
C PRO A 127 28.69 -15.40 -9.44
N GLU A 128 27.76 -15.13 -10.36
CA GLU A 128 27.27 -13.78 -10.67
C GLU A 128 26.16 -13.33 -9.71
N LYS A 129 25.37 -14.27 -9.18
CA LYS A 129 24.29 -14.03 -8.21
C LYS A 129 24.42 -15.01 -7.04
N PRO A 130 25.34 -14.77 -6.08
CA PRO A 130 25.59 -15.70 -4.98
C PRO A 130 24.38 -15.87 -4.05
N VAL A 131 24.47 -16.86 -3.16
CA VAL A 131 23.53 -16.95 -2.04
C VAL A 131 23.60 -15.66 -1.22
N GLY A 132 22.44 -15.17 -0.80
CA GLY A 132 22.28 -13.87 -0.14
C GLY A 132 21.87 -12.74 -1.09
N THR A 133 22.08 -12.90 -2.41
CA THR A 133 21.68 -11.89 -3.41
C THR A 133 20.18 -11.66 -3.38
N THR A 134 19.80 -10.39 -3.21
CA THR A 134 18.41 -9.97 -3.16
C THR A 134 18.23 -8.65 -3.90
N TRP A 135 17.28 -8.64 -4.82
CA TRP A 135 16.75 -7.42 -5.42
C TRP A 135 15.54 -6.94 -4.62
N ILE A 136 15.48 -5.63 -4.42
CA ILE A 136 14.39 -4.95 -3.73
C ILE A 136 13.87 -3.88 -4.69
N GLY A 137 12.58 -3.95 -5.02
CA GLY A 137 11.91 -2.99 -5.89
C GLY A 137 10.94 -2.12 -5.10
N LEU A 138 10.93 -0.83 -5.35
CA LEU A 138 10.04 0.13 -4.72
C LEU A 138 9.36 0.99 -5.79
N SER A 139 8.03 1.04 -5.75
CA SER A 139 7.21 1.89 -6.62
C SER A 139 6.40 2.86 -5.76
N THR A 140 6.56 4.15 -6.01
CA THR A 140 5.86 5.24 -5.32
C THR A 140 5.05 6.06 -6.32
N PRO A 141 4.21 7.02 -5.88
CA PRO A 141 3.60 7.97 -6.81
C PRO A 141 4.61 8.81 -7.59
N GLU A 142 5.79 9.07 -7.01
CA GLU A 142 6.79 9.99 -7.58
C GLU A 142 7.82 9.31 -8.47
N LYS A 143 8.24 8.09 -8.09
CA LYS A 143 9.31 7.35 -8.78
C LYS A 143 9.25 5.86 -8.50
N ASP A 144 9.92 5.13 -9.37
CA ASP A 144 10.29 3.74 -9.15
C ASP A 144 11.81 3.65 -8.95
N LEU A 145 12.25 2.71 -8.11
CA LEU A 145 13.66 2.43 -7.89
C LEU A 145 13.86 0.97 -7.49
N ALA A 146 15.03 0.42 -7.79
CA ALA A 146 15.45 -0.90 -7.36
C ALA A 146 16.86 -0.85 -6.80
N VAL A 147 17.14 -1.72 -5.83
CA VAL A 147 18.48 -1.88 -5.25
C VAL A 147 18.82 -3.35 -5.12
N LEU A 148 20.11 -3.65 -5.30
CA LEU A 148 20.69 -4.95 -5.08
C LEU A 148 21.42 -4.96 -3.74
N THR A 149 21.20 -5.99 -2.94
CA THR A 149 21.94 -6.25 -1.70
C THR A 149 22.35 -7.72 -1.63
N VAL A 150 23.38 -8.02 -0.83
CA VAL A 150 23.90 -9.38 -0.67
C VAL A 150 24.14 -9.67 0.82
N GLY A 151 23.29 -10.52 1.40
CA GLY A 151 23.51 -11.05 2.75
C GLY A 151 24.65 -12.08 2.77
N GLN A 152 25.32 -12.22 3.92
CA GLN A 152 26.46 -13.15 4.10
C GLN A 152 26.15 -14.28 5.09
N GLY A 153 24.88 -14.44 5.47
CA GLY A 153 24.46 -15.37 6.50
C GLY A 153 23.90 -16.67 5.95
N ASP A 154 23.37 -17.50 6.86
CA ASP A 154 22.54 -18.64 6.49
C ASP A 154 21.16 -18.19 5.95
N ARG A 155 20.30 -19.16 5.62
CA ARG A 155 18.96 -18.88 5.09
C ARG A 155 18.14 -17.93 5.96
N LEU A 156 18.14 -18.11 7.29
CA LEU A 156 17.31 -17.27 8.16
C LEU A 156 17.89 -15.87 8.29
N HIS A 157 19.21 -15.76 8.41
CA HIS A 157 19.92 -14.48 8.42
C HIS A 157 19.73 -13.71 7.10
N ASN A 158 19.82 -14.38 5.95
CA ASN A 158 19.61 -13.73 4.65
C ASN A 158 18.16 -13.25 4.47
N LYS A 159 17.17 -13.98 5.00
CA LYS A 159 15.78 -13.52 5.02
C LYS A 159 15.61 -12.28 5.90
N ALA A 160 16.20 -12.28 7.09
CA ALA A 160 16.15 -11.13 8.00
C ALA A 160 16.84 -9.90 7.40
N HIS A 161 18.03 -10.09 6.83
CA HIS A 161 18.78 -9.08 6.08
C HIS A 161 17.95 -8.48 4.95
N SER A 162 17.33 -9.32 4.12
CA SER A 162 16.48 -8.88 3.01
C SER A 162 15.29 -8.04 3.46
N ALA A 163 14.65 -8.42 4.57
CA ALA A 163 13.53 -7.67 5.13
C ALA A 163 13.98 -6.33 5.72
N GLU A 164 15.14 -6.31 6.39
CA GLU A 164 15.74 -5.10 6.96
C GLU A 164 16.09 -4.08 5.86
N GLU A 165 16.86 -4.51 4.86
CA GLU A 165 17.26 -3.64 3.74
C GLU A 165 16.05 -3.08 2.99
N ALA A 166 14.98 -3.86 2.86
CA ALA A 166 13.76 -3.41 2.20
C ALA A 166 13.02 -2.32 2.99
N LEU A 167 12.93 -2.47 4.32
CA LEU A 167 12.31 -1.47 5.19
C LEU A 167 13.19 -0.20 5.29
N GLN A 168 14.50 -0.35 5.38
CA GLN A 168 15.41 0.79 5.38
C GLN A 168 15.40 1.54 4.05
N LEU A 169 15.35 0.85 2.91
CA LEU A 169 15.21 1.47 1.60
C LEU A 169 13.93 2.30 1.53
N LEU A 170 12.81 1.74 2.01
CA LEU A 170 11.54 2.44 2.05
C LEU A 170 11.63 3.69 2.93
N ALA A 171 12.15 3.57 4.16
CA ALA A 171 12.34 4.70 5.07
C ALA A 171 13.17 5.82 4.42
N ARG A 172 14.39 5.51 3.97
CA ARG A 172 15.29 6.49 3.34
C ARG A 172 14.66 7.14 2.11
N THR A 173 13.93 6.37 1.31
CA THR A 173 13.23 6.90 0.15
C THR A 173 12.17 7.89 0.58
N LEU A 174 11.29 7.54 1.53
CA LEU A 174 10.24 8.41 2.02
C LEU A 174 10.79 9.67 2.71
N GLU A 175 11.93 9.59 3.39
CA GLU A 175 12.62 10.77 3.96
C GLU A 175 13.19 11.68 2.89
N SER A 176 13.77 11.10 1.83
CA SER A 176 14.35 11.85 0.71
C SER A 176 13.31 12.53 -0.19
N LEU A 177 12.08 12.02 -0.17
CA LEU A 177 10.98 12.66 -0.89
C LEU A 177 10.68 13.99 -0.23
N PRO A 178 10.40 15.06 -1.01
CA PRO A 178 10.03 16.33 -0.44
C PRO A 178 8.91 16.15 0.60
N PRO A 179 8.93 16.93 1.69
CA PRO A 179 7.84 16.91 2.65
C PRO A 179 6.53 17.20 1.90
N PRO A 180 5.40 16.68 2.39
CA PRO A 180 4.13 16.62 1.64
C PRO A 180 3.50 17.94 1.10
N ASP A 181 4.20 19.08 1.05
CA ASP A 181 3.71 20.38 0.58
C ASP A 181 4.47 20.96 -0.63
N ALA A 182 3.91 20.70 -1.81
CA ALA A 182 3.42 21.71 -2.76
C ALA A 182 2.28 21.07 -3.56
N ARG A 183 1.34 20.40 -2.88
CA ARG A 183 0.11 19.93 -3.54
C ARG A 183 -0.72 21.18 -3.87
N PRO A 184 -1.40 21.23 -5.02
CA PRO A 184 -2.40 22.26 -5.28
C PRO A 184 -3.34 22.35 -4.08
N ALA A 185 -3.77 23.56 -3.74
CA ALA A 185 -4.73 23.75 -2.65
C ALA A 185 -5.88 22.75 -2.86
N PRO A 186 -6.32 22.04 -1.80
CA PRO A 186 -7.40 21.07 -1.93
C PRO A 186 -8.57 21.75 -2.64
N PRO A 187 -9.24 21.06 -3.57
CA PRO A 187 -10.33 21.67 -4.30
C PRO A 187 -11.38 22.19 -3.32
N PRO A 188 -12.05 23.32 -3.62
CA PRO A 188 -12.93 24.01 -2.67
C PRO A 188 -14.09 23.11 -2.25
N GLY A 189 -14.02 22.52 -1.05
CA GLY A 189 -15.04 21.60 -0.56
C GLY A 189 -14.71 20.98 0.80
N GLN A 190 -15.72 20.40 1.43
CA GLN A 190 -15.59 19.70 2.71
C GLN A 190 -15.10 18.26 2.46
N PRO A 191 -13.98 17.80 3.06
CA PRO A 191 -13.58 16.41 2.98
C PRO A 191 -14.69 15.47 3.50
N VAL A 192 -14.90 14.36 2.80
CA VAL A 192 -15.89 13.34 3.17
C VAL A 192 -15.35 11.94 2.97
N ASP A 193 -15.82 10.99 3.77
CA ASP A 193 -15.49 9.58 3.62
C ASP A 193 -16.49 8.90 2.70
N VAL A 194 -15.99 8.31 1.61
CA VAL A 194 -16.81 7.62 0.62
C VAL A 194 -16.20 6.26 0.31
N THR A 195 -16.99 5.19 0.45
CA THR A 195 -16.65 3.90 -0.15
C THR A 195 -16.96 4.00 -1.64
N ALA A 196 -15.95 3.77 -2.48
CA ALA A 196 -16.09 3.75 -3.93
C ALA A 196 -15.50 2.47 -4.51
N ARG A 197 -16.00 2.09 -5.68
CA ARG A 197 -15.40 1.05 -6.53
C ARG A 197 -14.57 1.72 -7.61
N PHE A 198 -13.34 1.23 -7.78
CA PHE A 198 -12.42 1.64 -8.84
C PHE A 198 -12.39 0.52 -9.88
N GLU A 199 -12.80 0.85 -11.09
CA GLU A 199 -12.90 -0.10 -12.19
C GLU A 199 -11.57 -0.11 -12.98
N PRO A 200 -11.22 -1.21 -13.68
CA PRO A 200 -9.97 -1.31 -14.44
C PRO A 200 -9.80 -0.28 -15.56
N ASP A 201 -10.91 0.25 -16.07
CA ASP A 201 -10.96 1.30 -17.10
C ASP A 201 -10.74 2.71 -16.52
N GLY A 202 -10.48 2.82 -15.22
CA GLY A 202 -10.29 4.08 -14.50
C GLY A 202 -11.59 4.71 -13.99
N ARG A 203 -12.76 4.11 -14.24
CA ARG A 203 -14.04 4.64 -13.78
C ARG A 203 -14.18 4.50 -12.26
N ILE A 204 -14.60 5.59 -11.60
CA ILE A 204 -14.85 5.60 -10.16
C ILE A 204 -16.36 5.61 -9.92
N THR A 205 -16.82 4.73 -9.04
CA THR A 205 -18.23 4.60 -8.69
C THR A 205 -18.42 4.75 -7.17
N PRO A 206 -18.88 5.91 -6.68
CA PRO A 206 -19.17 6.09 -5.28
C PRO A 206 -20.37 5.22 -4.90
N LEU A 207 -20.22 4.43 -3.83
CA LEU A 207 -21.23 3.49 -3.38
C LEU A 207 -21.90 3.97 -2.09
N TYR A 208 -21.11 4.50 -1.16
CA TYR A 208 -21.61 4.92 0.14
C TYR A 208 -20.89 6.14 0.66
N LEU A 209 -21.64 7.09 1.22
CA LEU A 209 -21.12 8.20 2.01
C LEU A 209 -21.17 7.83 3.49
N HIS A 210 -20.08 8.01 4.21
CA HIS A 210 -20.02 7.78 5.65
C HIS A 210 -20.28 9.09 6.41
N ARG A 211 -21.16 9.03 7.41
CA ARG A 211 -21.44 10.12 8.37
C ARG A 211 -21.36 9.57 9.78
N GLY A 212 -20.19 9.70 10.41
CA GLY A 212 -19.92 9.03 11.68
C GLY A 212 -20.01 7.51 11.51
N ALA A 213 -20.89 6.86 12.27
CA ALA A 213 -21.14 5.42 12.17
C ALA A 213 -22.15 5.04 11.05
N GLU A 214 -22.85 6.03 10.47
CA GLU A 214 -23.86 5.79 9.45
C GLU A 214 -23.23 5.65 8.06
N ARG A 215 -23.75 4.71 7.26
CA ARG A 215 -23.33 4.47 5.87
C ARG A 215 -24.52 4.69 4.95
N LEU A 216 -24.54 5.83 4.28
CA LEU A 216 -25.63 6.25 3.38
C LEU A 216 -25.37 5.74 1.96
N PRO A 217 -26.23 4.91 1.36
CA PRO A 217 -26.05 4.47 -0.02
C PRO A 217 -26.20 5.66 -0.98
N LEU A 218 -25.36 5.67 -2.01
CA LEU A 218 -25.33 6.72 -3.03
C LEU A 218 -25.88 6.18 -4.34
N SER A 219 -26.74 6.97 -5.00
CA SER A 219 -27.14 6.73 -6.38
C SER A 219 -26.38 7.69 -7.29
N PRO A 220 -25.36 7.22 -8.06
CA PRO A 220 -24.57 8.07 -8.93
C PRO A 220 -25.41 8.57 -10.12
N GLY A 221 -25.39 9.88 -10.34
CA GLY A 221 -26.03 10.53 -11.48
C GLY A 221 -25.00 11.05 -12.49
N ARG A 222 -25.13 12.33 -12.83
CA ARG A 222 -24.26 13.01 -13.81
C ARG A 222 -22.81 13.02 -13.32
N ARG A 223 -21.88 12.75 -14.26
CA ARG A 223 -20.44 12.73 -14.03
C ARG A 223 -19.70 13.56 -15.07
N TRP A 224 -18.57 14.14 -14.70
CA TRP A 224 -17.63 14.81 -15.60
C TRP A 224 -16.27 14.94 -14.92
N SER A 225 -15.22 15.25 -15.70
CA SER A 225 -13.87 15.43 -15.17
C SER A 225 -13.33 16.80 -15.56
N ASN A 226 -12.46 17.37 -14.73
CA ASN A 226 -11.65 18.55 -15.03
C ASN A 226 -10.29 18.44 -14.32
N GLU A 227 -9.52 19.54 -14.29
CA GLU A 227 -8.21 19.61 -13.63
C GLU A 227 -8.26 19.27 -12.12
N SER A 228 -9.38 19.51 -11.45
CA SER A 228 -9.54 19.22 -10.01
C SER A 228 -9.87 17.75 -9.71
N GLY A 229 -10.33 16.98 -10.71
CA GLY A 229 -10.63 15.56 -10.59
C GLY A 229 -11.95 15.11 -11.19
N GLU A 230 -12.47 13.98 -10.71
CA GLU A 230 -13.73 13.38 -11.16
C GLU A 230 -14.90 13.90 -10.32
N HIS A 231 -15.81 14.62 -10.97
CA HIS A 231 -17.02 15.15 -10.37
C HIS A 231 -18.21 14.22 -10.60
N ILE A 232 -18.99 14.00 -9.55
CA ILE A 232 -20.16 13.13 -9.57
C ILE A 232 -21.27 13.78 -8.74
N LEU A 233 -22.43 13.99 -9.36
CA LEU A 233 -23.67 14.27 -8.63
C LEU A 233 -24.21 12.95 -8.11
N VAL A 234 -24.42 12.85 -6.81
CA VAL A 234 -24.99 11.67 -6.17
C VAL A 234 -26.28 12.02 -5.46
N MET A 235 -27.25 11.12 -5.50
CA MET A 235 -28.49 11.24 -4.74
C MET A 235 -28.39 10.41 -3.45
N LEU A 236 -28.74 11.05 -2.33
CA LEU A 236 -28.89 10.42 -1.02
C LEU A 236 -30.28 9.78 -0.88
N PRO A 237 -30.49 8.88 0.10
CA PRO A 237 -31.78 8.22 0.32
C PRO A 237 -32.96 9.17 0.58
N ASP A 238 -32.66 10.36 1.09
CA ASP A 238 -33.64 11.42 1.36
C ASP A 238 -33.90 12.34 0.15
N ASN A 239 -33.52 11.90 -1.05
CA ASN A 239 -33.61 12.63 -2.32
C ASN A 239 -32.76 13.91 -2.39
N ARG A 240 -31.90 14.21 -1.41
CA ARG A 240 -30.93 15.30 -1.54
C ARG A 240 -29.85 14.94 -2.54
N VAL A 241 -29.43 15.93 -3.32
CA VAL A 241 -28.34 15.78 -4.29
C VAL A 241 -27.08 16.43 -3.75
N GLU A 242 -26.01 15.65 -3.63
CA GLU A 242 -24.68 16.09 -3.22
C GLU A 242 -23.75 16.13 -4.43
N HIS A 243 -22.86 17.12 -4.46
CA HIS A 243 -21.79 17.20 -5.45
C HIS A 243 -20.51 16.67 -4.84
N LEU A 244 -20.10 15.49 -5.29
CA LEU A 244 -18.85 14.89 -4.86
C LEU A 244 -17.77 15.10 -5.91
N LEU A 245 -16.55 15.33 -5.44
CA LEU A 245 -15.33 15.39 -6.23
C LEU A 245 -14.36 14.37 -5.66
N PHE A 246 -13.93 13.43 -6.49
CA PHE A 246 -12.74 12.63 -6.21
C PHE A 246 -11.53 13.35 -6.79
N SER A 247 -10.63 13.81 -5.92
CA SER A 247 -9.37 14.40 -6.36
C SER A 247 -8.36 13.27 -6.62
N PRO A 248 -7.86 13.10 -7.85
CA PRO A 248 -6.81 12.12 -8.13
C PRO A 248 -5.50 12.48 -7.42
N GLU A 249 -5.27 13.77 -7.16
CA GLU A 249 -4.07 14.29 -6.50
C GLU A 249 -4.06 13.98 -5.00
N THR A 250 -5.15 14.25 -4.29
CA THR A 250 -5.23 13.98 -2.85
C THR A 250 -5.77 12.59 -2.52
N ARG A 251 -6.30 11.88 -3.53
CA ARG A 251 -7.00 10.59 -3.42
C ARG A 251 -8.13 10.59 -2.38
N ARG A 252 -8.73 11.76 -2.16
CA ARG A 252 -9.83 11.97 -1.22
C ARG A 252 -11.09 12.43 -1.94
N TRP A 253 -12.21 12.20 -1.27
CA TRP A 253 -13.49 12.73 -1.68
C TRP A 253 -13.76 14.06 -0.99
N TYR A 254 -14.30 15.00 -1.75
CA TYR A 254 -14.75 16.30 -1.28
C TYR A 254 -16.20 16.47 -1.65
N ARG A 255 -16.97 17.02 -0.73
CA ARG A 255 -18.29 17.57 -0.97
C ARG A 255 -18.11 19.03 -1.36
N LEU A 256 -18.46 19.36 -2.60
CA LEU A 256 -18.46 20.74 -3.07
C LEU A 256 -19.76 21.41 -2.62
N LEU A 257 -19.64 22.55 -1.94
CA LEU A 257 -20.78 23.35 -1.57
C LEU A 257 -21.33 24.03 -2.84
N ARG A 258 -22.65 24.00 -3.04
CA ARG A 258 -23.27 24.77 -4.12
C ARG A 258 -22.96 26.25 -3.89
N SER A 259 -22.49 26.94 -4.93
CA SER A 259 -22.38 28.40 -4.96
C SER A 259 -23.76 29.01 -4.69
N GLY A 260 -24.02 29.42 -3.44
CA GLY A 260 -25.32 29.93 -3.00
C GLY A 260 -25.63 29.86 -1.50
N GLN A 261 -24.79 29.24 -0.66
CA GLN A 261 -24.97 29.25 0.81
C GLN A 261 -23.87 29.96 1.61
N ALA A 262 -22.87 30.55 0.95
CA ALA A 262 -21.93 31.46 1.59
C ALA A 262 -22.51 32.88 1.57
N GLY A 263 -23.46 33.17 2.47
CA GLY A 263 -24.04 34.51 2.58
C GLY A 263 -25.42 34.56 3.26
N ALA A 264 -25.50 34.17 4.54
CA ALA A 264 -26.60 34.56 5.42
C ALA A 264 -26.19 34.31 6.88
N VAL A 265 -25.20 35.06 7.36
CA VAL A 265 -25.12 35.45 8.77
C VAL A 265 -24.91 36.96 8.74
N GLY A 266 -26.05 37.67 8.71
CA GLY A 266 -26.15 39.09 9.03
C GLY A 266 -26.92 39.21 10.33
#